data_AF-A0A0F8XRW6-F1
#
_entry.id   AF-A0A0F8XRW6-F1
#
_cell.length_a   1.000
_cell.length_b   1.000
_cell.length_c   1.000
_cell.angle_alpha   90.00
_cell.angle_beta   90.00
_cell.angle_gamma   90.00
#
_symmetry.space_group_name_H-M   'P 1'
#
loop_
_entity.id
_entity.type
_entity.pdbx_description
1 polymer ?
#
loop_
_entity_poly.entity_id
_entity_poly.type
_entity_poly.pdbx_seq_one_letter_code
_entity_poly.pdbx_strand_id
1 'polypeptide(L)'
;MKELKEQKAESANKSKFIPSNNLGTRIKDLSYPRFLGSIHLRKEEMNPMYNQVKNLIANENELKLNKSLKNTLFNPVTKILIILAALSNIIWVLYSYIF
;
A
#
# COMPACT_ATOMS: atom_id res chain seq x y z
N MET A 1 -34.68 -49.24 -17.06
CA MET A 1 -35.32 -47.92 -17.02
C MET A 1 -36.56 -47.99 -16.14
N LYS A 2 -36.49 -47.48 -14.91
CA LYS A 2 -37.49 -46.63 -14.25
C LYS A 2 -37.11 -46.47 -12.77
N GLU A 3 -36.79 -45.22 -12.43
CA GLU A 3 -36.99 -44.58 -11.12
C GLU A 3 -36.06 -45.09 -10.00
N LEU A 4 -34.98 -44.40 -9.61
CA LEU A 4 -34.69 -42.97 -9.54
C LEU A 4 -35.77 -42.18 -8.81
N LYS A 5 -35.95 -42.48 -7.53
CA LYS A 5 -36.37 -41.55 -6.46
C LYS A 5 -36.31 -42.24 -5.10
N GLU A 6 -35.21 -42.03 -4.40
CA GLU A 6 -35.30 -41.55 -3.02
C GLU A 6 -33.98 -40.91 -2.64
N GLN A 7 -33.87 -39.64 -3.01
CA GLN A 7 -33.07 -38.68 -2.27
C GLN A 7 -33.58 -38.68 -0.83
N LYS A 8 -32.96 -39.47 0.05
CA LYS A 8 -33.05 -39.21 1.48
C LYS A 8 -31.80 -38.45 1.88
N ALA A 9 -32.03 -37.16 2.06
CA ALA A 9 -31.12 -36.22 2.64
C ALA A 9 -30.57 -36.78 3.96
N GLU A 10 -29.26 -36.91 4.04
CA GLU A 10 -28.58 -36.68 5.30
C GLU A 10 -27.28 -35.95 5.01
N SER A 11 -27.41 -34.63 5.08
CA SER A 11 -26.33 -33.68 5.29
C SER A 11 -25.61 -34.07 6.58
N ALA A 12 -24.71 -35.05 6.49
CA ALA A 12 -23.77 -35.37 7.54
C ALA A 12 -22.70 -34.28 7.56
N ASN A 13 -23.08 -33.19 8.22
CA ASN A 13 -22.28 -32.15 8.84
C ASN A 13 -20.79 -32.55 8.97
N LYS A 14 -19.98 -32.22 7.95
CA LYS A 14 -18.50 -32.22 8.03
C LYS A 14 -18.04 -31.01 8.85
N SER A 15 -18.57 -30.82 10.05
CA SER A 15 -17.82 -30.14 11.09
C SER A 15 -16.70 -31.10 11.50
N LYS A 16 -15.54 -30.98 10.85
CA LYS A 16 -14.30 -31.59 11.33
C LYS A 16 -14.06 -31.04 12.73
N PHE A 17 -14.55 -31.75 13.74
CA PHE A 17 -14.19 -31.52 15.13
C PHE A 17 -12.67 -31.57 15.21
N ILE A 18 -12.07 -30.43 15.55
CA ILE A 18 -10.64 -30.30 15.72
C ILE A 18 -10.30 -31.02 17.02
N PRO A 19 -9.47 -32.09 17.01
CA PRO A 19 -9.13 -32.80 18.22
C PRO A 19 -8.38 -31.86 19.18
N SER A 20 -8.82 -31.84 20.44
CA SER A 20 -8.34 -30.90 21.47
C SER A 20 -6.84 -31.02 21.77
N ASN A 21 -6.24 -32.16 21.40
CA ASN A 21 -4.82 -32.45 21.57
C ASN A 21 -3.88 -31.58 20.70
N ASN A 22 -4.41 -30.84 19.72
CA ASN A 22 -3.62 -30.03 18.79
C ASN A 22 -4.01 -28.54 18.78
N LEU A 23 -4.79 -28.10 19.75
CA LEU A 23 -5.21 -26.70 19.89
C LEU A 23 -4.01 -25.76 20.08
N GLY A 24 -3.04 -26.12 20.94
CA GLY A 24 -1.86 -25.29 21.18
C GLY A 24 -1.02 -25.06 19.92
N THR A 25 -0.81 -26.10 19.12
CA THR A 25 -0.09 -26.03 17.83
C THR A 25 -0.86 -25.16 16.83
N ARG A 26 -2.19 -25.31 16.75
CA ARG A 26 -3.05 -24.52 15.87
C ARG A 26 -3.10 -23.04 16.28
N ILE A 27 -3.18 -22.74 17.57
CA ILE A 27 -3.14 -21.37 18.09
C ILE A 27 -1.78 -20.72 17.79
N LYS A 28 -0.69 -21.48 17.90
CA LYS A 28 0.64 -21.03 17.51
C LYS A 28 0.74 -20.76 16.00
N ASP A 29 0.11 -21.59 15.17
CA ASP A 29 0.03 -21.37 13.71
C ASP A 29 -0.87 -20.18 13.34
N LEU A 30 -1.91 -19.88 14.13
CA LEU A 30 -2.73 -18.66 13.99
C LEU A 30 -2.00 -17.39 14.44
N SER A 31 -1.06 -17.52 15.38
CA SER A 31 -0.22 -16.40 15.83
C SER A 31 0.86 -16.02 14.82
N TYR A 32 1.22 -16.96 13.92
CA TYR A 32 2.13 -16.75 12.79
C TYR A 32 1.55 -17.32 11.50
N PRO A 33 0.48 -16.72 10.96
CA PRO A 33 -0.20 -17.24 9.79
C PRO A 33 0.73 -17.21 8.58
N ARG A 34 1.10 -18.39 8.07
CA ARG A 34 1.86 -18.52 6.82
C ARG A 34 0.90 -18.40 5.65
N PHE A 35 0.70 -17.17 5.16
CA PHE A 35 -0.08 -16.92 3.96
C PHE A 35 0.60 -17.59 2.74
N LEU A 36 -0.18 -18.16 1.81
CA LEU A 36 0.36 -18.76 0.56
C LEU A 36 1.28 -17.80 -0.22
N GLY A 37 1.00 -16.49 -0.15
CA GLY A 37 1.87 -15.44 -0.69
C GLY A 37 3.21 -15.30 0.06
N SER A 38 3.23 -15.49 1.38
CA SER A 38 4.48 -15.48 2.18
C SER A 38 5.41 -16.66 1.86
N ILE A 39 4.87 -17.76 1.32
CA ILE A 39 5.68 -18.93 0.93
C ILE A 39 6.38 -18.71 -0.42
N HIS A 40 5.78 -17.95 -1.34
CA HIS A 40 6.42 -17.53 -2.58
C HIS A 40 7.42 -16.39 -2.36
N LEU A 41 7.11 -15.45 -1.45
CA LEU A 41 8.01 -14.33 -1.13
C LEU A 41 9.26 -14.72 -0.35
N ARG A 42 9.28 -15.91 0.26
CA ARG A 42 10.37 -16.35 1.15
C ARG A 42 11.45 -17.17 0.44
N LYS A 43 11.21 -17.60 -0.80
CA LYS A 43 12.16 -18.43 -1.58
C LYS A 43 12.94 -17.66 -2.62
N GLU A 44 12.47 -16.48 -3.03
CA GLU A 44 13.12 -15.66 -4.04
C GLU A 44 13.67 -14.40 -3.38
N GLU A 45 14.98 -14.38 -3.23
CA GLU A 45 15.76 -13.14 -3.17
C GLU A 45 15.14 -12.14 -4.17
N MET A 46 14.74 -10.97 -3.65
CA MET A 46 14.02 -9.90 -4.35
C MET A 46 14.17 -9.95 -5.87
N ASN A 47 13.16 -10.54 -6.53
CA ASN A 47 13.13 -10.69 -7.98
C ASN A 47 13.44 -9.32 -8.65
N PRO A 48 14.40 -9.22 -9.59
CA PRO A 48 14.72 -7.96 -10.26
C PRO A 48 13.49 -7.32 -10.94
N MET A 49 12.50 -8.14 -11.31
CA MET A 49 11.18 -7.69 -11.80
C MET A 49 10.39 -6.91 -10.74
N TYR A 50 10.48 -7.29 -9.46
CA TYR A 50 9.86 -6.56 -8.35
C TYR A 50 10.50 -5.18 -8.17
N ASN A 51 11.82 -5.07 -8.28
CA ASN A 51 12.51 -3.78 -8.22
C ASN A 51 12.18 -2.91 -9.44
N GLN A 52 12.02 -3.50 -10.62
CA GLN A 52 11.54 -2.78 -11.81
C GLN A 52 10.12 -2.24 -11.61
N VAL A 53 9.18 -3.05 -11.13
CA VAL A 53 7.82 -2.61 -10.83
C VAL A 53 7.80 -1.54 -9.74
N LYS A 54 8.58 -1.72 -8.67
CA LYS A 54 8.74 -0.72 -7.60
C LYS A 54 9.28 0.60 -8.15
N ASN A 55 10.26 0.56 -9.05
CA ASN A 55 10.82 1.74 -9.69
C ASN A 55 9.82 2.39 -10.66
N LEU A 56 9.02 1.62 -11.41
CA LEU A 56 7.96 2.17 -12.25
C LEU A 56 6.92 2.93 -11.41
N ILE A 57 6.48 2.34 -10.29
CA ILE A 57 5.51 2.97 -9.39
C ILE A 57 6.09 4.23 -8.74
N ALA A 58 7.35 4.17 -8.30
CA ALA A 58 8.04 5.34 -7.74
C ALA A 58 8.14 6.47 -8.79
N ASN A 59 8.51 6.14 -10.02
CA ASN A 59 8.66 7.10 -11.11
C ASN A 59 7.33 7.72 -11.55
N GLU A 60 6.23 6.96 -11.57
CA GLU A 60 4.88 7.51 -11.79
C GLU A 60 4.47 8.50 -10.71
N ASN A 61 4.77 8.20 -9.44
CA ASN A 61 4.49 9.12 -8.34
C ASN A 61 5.33 10.39 -8.44
N GLU A 62 6.61 10.27 -8.76
CA GLU A 62 7.49 11.41 -9.02
C GLU A 62 7.01 12.25 -10.21
N LEU A 63 6.54 11.61 -11.29
CA LEU A 63 5.93 12.29 -12.44
C LEU A 63 4.66 13.05 -12.07
N LYS A 64 3.78 12.44 -11.25
CA LYS A 64 2.56 13.09 -10.74
C LYS A 64 2.90 14.29 -9.84
N LEU A 65 3.87 14.12 -8.93
CA LEU A 65 4.37 15.18 -8.07
C LEU A 65 4.99 16.32 -8.88
N ASN A 66 5.88 16.00 -9.82
CA ASN A 66 6.51 17.00 -10.70
C ASN A 66 5.48 17.73 -11.56
N LYS A 67 4.45 17.03 -12.07
CA LYS A 67 3.36 17.66 -12.83
C LYS A 67 2.53 18.60 -11.96
N SER A 68 2.19 18.18 -10.74
CA SER A 68 1.43 19.00 -9.77
C SER A 68 2.25 20.20 -9.28
N LEU A 69 3.52 19.99 -8.97
CA LEU A 69 4.45 21.04 -8.56
C LEU A 69 4.69 22.05 -9.69
N LYS A 70 4.91 21.56 -10.91
CA LYS A 70 4.99 22.42 -12.09
C LYS A 70 3.71 23.24 -12.22
N ASN A 71 2.54 22.62 -12.20
CA ASN A 71 1.27 23.35 -12.29
C ASN A 71 1.09 24.40 -11.18
N THR A 72 1.55 24.09 -9.97
CA THR A 72 1.51 25.00 -8.82
C THR A 72 2.49 26.18 -8.97
N LEU A 73 3.71 25.94 -9.45
CA LEU A 73 4.73 26.96 -9.68
C LEU A 73 4.39 27.89 -10.87
N PHE A 74 3.72 27.35 -11.89
CA PHE A 74 3.27 28.12 -13.06
C PHE A 74 1.91 28.81 -12.84
N ASN A 75 1.22 28.55 -11.71
CA ASN A 75 0.00 29.26 -11.37
C ASN A 75 0.33 30.74 -11.06
N PRO A 76 -0.33 31.70 -11.73
CA PRO A 76 -0.06 33.13 -11.56
C PRO A 76 -0.20 33.58 -10.10
N VAL A 77 -1.14 33.00 -9.33
CA VAL A 77 -1.34 33.34 -7.91
C VAL A 77 -0.11 32.96 -7.09
N THR A 78 0.40 31.74 -7.27
CA THR A 78 1.58 31.26 -6.55
C THR A 78 2.83 32.05 -6.91
N LYS A 79 2.97 32.44 -8.19
CA LYS A 79 4.08 33.28 -8.65
C LYS A 79 4.11 34.63 -7.94
N ILE A 80 2.95 35.28 -7.82
CA ILE A 80 2.83 36.56 -7.08
C ILE A 80 3.19 36.36 -5.60
N LEU A 81 2.73 35.27 -4.99
CA LEU A 81 3.01 34.97 -3.59
C LEU A 81 4.52 34.77 -3.33
N ILE A 82 5.22 34.07 -4.23
CA ILE A 82 6.67 33.89 -4.17
C ILE A 82 7.39 35.24 -4.28
N ILE A 83 6.98 36.09 -5.22
CA ILE A 83 7.56 37.43 -5.39
C ILE A 83 7.35 38.29 -4.13
N LEU A 84 6.14 38.25 -3.56
CA LEU A 84 5.82 39.00 -2.35
C LEU A 84 6.65 38.52 -1.15
N ALA A 85 6.83 37.20 -1.00
CA ALA A 85 7.68 36.62 0.03
C ALA A 85 9.17 37.02 -0.13
N ALA A 86 9.67 37.07 -1.37
CA ALA A 86 11.03 37.53 -1.65
C ALA A 86 11.19 39.03 -1.32
N LEU A 87 10.24 39.86 -1.74
CA LEU A 87 10.24 41.30 -1.42
C LEU A 87 10.17 41.55 0.09
N SER A 88 9.33 40.80 0.80
CA SER A 88 9.23 40.91 2.26
C SER A 88 10.57 40.58 2.94
N ASN A 89 11.31 39.59 2.48
CA ASN A 89 12.65 39.29 2.99
C ASN A 89 13.65 40.41 2.71
N ILE A 90 13.63 40.98 1.49
CA ILE A 90 14.51 42.10 1.14
C ILE A 90 14.21 43.31 2.03
N ILE A 91 12.93 43.63 2.22
CA ILE A 91 12.50 44.73 3.10
C ILE A 91 12.91 44.46 4.55
N TRP A 92 12.78 43.22 5.03
CA TRP A 92 13.21 42.83 6.37
C TRP A 92 14.71 43.07 6.58
N VAL A 93 15.54 42.65 5.62
CA VAL A 93 16.99 42.84 5.66
C VAL A 93 17.35 44.33 5.61
N LEU A 94 16.68 45.10 4.74
CA LEU A 94 16.89 46.55 4.66
C LEU A 94 16.51 47.26 5.97
N TYR A 95 15.37 46.88 6.55
CA TYR A 95 14.90 47.43 7.81
C TYR A 95 15.87 47.11 8.95
N SER A 96 16.34 45.86 9.05
CA SER A 96 17.32 45.43 10.06
C SER A 96 18.70 46.07 9.88
N TYR A 97 19.00 46.63 8.71
CA TYR A 97 20.27 47.32 8.45
C TYR A 97 20.20 48.81 8.76
N ILE A 98 19.02 49.43 8.57
CA ILE A 98 18.80 50.86 8.78
C ILE A 98 18.43 51.18 10.24
N PHE A 99 17.80 50.24 10.93
CA PHE A 99 17.28 50.39 12.30
C PHE A 99 17.96 49.40 13.24
#